data_AF-A0A441C437-F1
#
_entry.id   AF-A0A441C437-F1
#
_cell.length_a   1.000
_cell.length_b   1.000
_cell.length_c   1.000
_cell.angle_alpha   90.00
_cell.angle_beta   90.00
_cell.angle_gamma   90.00
#
_symmetry.space_group_name_H-M   'P 1'
#
loop_
_entity.id
_entity.type
_entity.pdbx_description
1 polymer ?
#
loop_
_entity_poly.entity_id
_entity_poly.type
_entity_poly.pdbx_seq_one_letter_code
_entity_poly.pdbx_strand_id
1 'polypeptide(L)' 'MSTRGTNFFYKWLSNNLPAIVRADVISVSELAHKLFADAKSLGISSTEIEEDTGGVHEAILDAIVHHDAGVVG' A
#
# COMPACT_ATOMS: atom_id res chain seq x y z
N MET A 1 -10.27 7.63 -14.47
CA MET A 1 -9.44 7.12 -13.36
C MET A 1 -8.01 7.40 -13.71
N SER A 2 -7.30 8.07 -12.82
CA SER A 2 -5.91 8.40 -13.02
C SER A 2 -5.11 7.11 -12.88
N THR A 3 -4.06 6.92 -13.66
CA THR A 3 -3.17 5.75 -13.47
C THR A 3 -2.11 6.04 -12.40
N ARG A 4 -2.08 7.29 -11.90
CA ARG A 4 -1.09 7.79 -10.94
C ARG A 4 -1.27 7.19 -9.56
N GLY A 5 -2.49 7.18 -9.01
CA GLY A 5 -2.77 6.65 -7.68
C GLY A 5 -2.39 5.18 -7.57
N THR A 6 -2.91 4.36 -8.49
CA THR A 6 -2.60 2.92 -8.56
C THR A 6 -1.10 2.64 -8.75
N ASN A 7 -0.41 3.37 -9.65
CA ASN A 7 1.01 3.13 -9.92
C ASN A 7 1.90 3.54 -8.73
N PHE A 8 1.55 4.63 -8.03
CA PHE A 8 2.19 4.98 -6.78
C PHE A 8 1.95 3.90 -5.71
N PHE A 9 0.70 3.45 -5.55
CA PHE A 9 0.30 2.47 -4.55
C PHE A 9 1.12 1.17 -4.67
N TYR A 10 1.16 0.56 -5.86
CA TYR A 10 1.92 -0.67 -6.07
C TYR A 10 3.42 -0.48 -5.85
N LYS A 11 3.99 0.63 -6.35
CA LYS A 11 5.41 0.94 -6.16
C LYS A 11 5.76 1.16 -4.69
N TRP A 12 4.88 1.84 -3.96
CA TRP A 12 5.04 2.09 -2.53
C TRP A 12 5.00 0.79 -1.74
N LEU A 13 4.00 -0.07 -2.02
CA LEU A 13 3.89 -1.39 -1.42
C LEU A 13 5.14 -2.23 -1.65
N SER A 14 5.63 -2.38 -2.89
CA SER A 14 6.82 -3.21 -3.16
C SER A 14 8.09 -2.74 -2.42
N ASN A 15 8.23 -1.44 -2.18
CA ASN A 15 9.37 -0.89 -1.44
C ASN A 15 9.23 -1.04 0.08
N ASN A 16 8.01 -0.95 0.61
CA ASN A 16 7.75 -0.91 2.04
C ASN A 16 7.38 -2.29 2.62
N LEU A 17 6.66 -3.14 1.89
CA LEU A 17 6.24 -4.49 2.32
C LEU A 17 7.39 -5.32 2.91
N PRO A 18 8.58 -5.45 2.30
CA PRO A 18 9.64 -6.30 2.84
C PRO A 18 10.15 -5.82 4.21
N ALA A 19 10.17 -4.49 4.43
CA ALA A 19 10.57 -3.92 5.71
C ALA A 19 9.47 -4.10 6.77
N ILE A 20 8.21 -4.08 6.35
CA ILE A 20 7.03 -4.13 7.22
C ILE A 20 6.72 -5.56 7.66
N VAL A 21 6.83 -6.53 6.74
CA VAL A 21 6.68 -7.97 7.03
C VAL A 21 7.78 -8.44 7.99
N ARG A 22 9.01 -7.90 7.87
CA ARG A 22 10.11 -8.19 8.79
C ARG A 22 9.98 -7.53 10.16
N ALA A 23 9.20 -6.45 10.27
CA ALA A 23 9.05 -5.71 11.52
C ALA A 23 8.01 -6.31 12.47
N ASP A 24 7.41 -7.45 12.12
CA ASP A 24 6.41 -8.18 12.90
C ASP A 24 5.29 -7.26 13.43
N VAL A 25 4.35 -6.94 12.53
CA VAL A 25 3.05 -6.32 12.81
C VAL A 25 3.03 -4.78 12.79
N ILE A 26 3.12 -4.20 11.59
CA ILE A 26 2.49 -2.88 11.35
C ILE A 26 1.03 -3.14 10.96
N SER A 27 0.09 -2.50 11.66
CA SER A 27 -1.35 -2.63 11.34
C SER A 27 -1.65 -2.07 9.94
N VAL A 28 -2.64 -2.64 9.24
CA VAL A 28 -3.13 -2.15 7.94
C VAL A 28 -3.43 -0.65 8.00
N SER A 29 -3.99 -0.16 9.11
CA SER A 29 -4.29 1.26 9.30
C SER A 29 -3.03 2.13 9.37
N GLU A 30 -1.95 1.64 9.97
CA GLU A 30 -0.68 2.39 10.06
C GLU A 30 0.05 2.40 8.71
N LEU A 31 -0.02 1.30 7.97
CA LEU A 31 0.41 1.23 6.57
C LEU A 31 -0.35 2.25 5.70
N ALA A 32 -1.68 2.30 5.84
CA ALA A 32 -2.51 3.27 5.11
C ALA A 32 -2.13 4.71 5.46
N HIS A 33 -1.90 5.01 6.74
CA HIS A 33 -1.43 6.33 7.17
C HIS A 33 -0.08 6.71 6.55
N LYS A 34 0.90 5.79 6.52
CA LYS A 34 2.21 6.05 5.90
C LYS A 34 2.09 6.23 4.38
N LEU A 35 1.31 5.38 3.71
CA LEU A 35 1.00 5.50 2.29
C LEU A 35 0.44 6.88 1.96
N PHE A 36 -0.55 7.36 2.72
CA PHE A 36 -1.15 8.67 2.48
C PHE A 36 -0.20 9.84 2.80
N ALA A 37 0.65 9.71 3.81
CA ALA A 37 1.67 10.71 4.10
C ALA A 37 2.68 10.84 2.95
N ASP A 38 3.16 9.72 2.42
CA ASP A 38 4.11 9.70 1.30
C ASP A 38 3.45 10.14 -0.01
N ALA A 39 2.21 9.72 -0.27
CA ALA A 39 1.41 10.19 -1.39
C ALA A 39 1.27 11.71 -1.39
N LYS A 40 0.93 12.28 -0.24
CA LYS A 40 0.78 13.73 -0.06
C LYS A 40 2.08 14.48 -0.33
N SER A 41 3.22 13.90 0.06
CA SER A 41 4.55 14.44 -0.24
C SER A 41 4.83 14.53 -1.75
N LEU A 42 4.25 13.61 -2.53
CA LEU A 42 4.33 13.59 -4.00
C LEU A 42 3.20 14.36 -4.71
N GLY A 43 2.33 15.04 -3.94
CA GLY A 43 1.18 15.75 -4.48
C GLY A 43 0.07 14.83 -4.99
N ILE A 44 0.00 13.59 -4.49
CA ILE A 44 -1.09 12.65 -4.76
C ILE A 44 -2.06 12.71 -3.57
N SER A 45 -3.35 12.92 -3.85
CA SER A 45 -4.37 12.97 -2.80
C SER A 45 -4.78 11.57 -2.36
N SER A 46 -5.17 11.42 -1.09
CA SER A 46 -5.72 10.16 -0.57
C SER A 46 -6.93 9.71 -1.38
N THR A 47 -7.81 10.65 -1.73
CA THR A 47 -9.00 10.40 -2.55
C THR A 47 -8.65 9.85 -3.92
N GLU A 48 -7.65 10.40 -4.61
CA GLU A 48 -7.17 9.86 -5.89
C GLU A 48 -6.73 8.40 -5.76
N ILE A 49 -6.02 8.06 -4.68
CA ILE A 49 -5.59 6.68 -4.42
C ILE A 49 -6.78 5.78 -4.08
N GLU A 50 -7.69 6.22 -3.22
CA GLU A 50 -8.87 5.44 -2.83
C GLU A 50 -9.78 5.16 -4.03
N GLU A 51 -10.03 6.16 -4.87
CA GLU A 51 -10.79 6.02 -6.11
C GLU A 51 -10.07 5.11 -7.11
N ASP A 52 -8.77 5.32 -7.35
CA ASP A 52 -8.01 4.56 -8.36
C ASP A 52 -7.72 3.10 -7.92
N THR A 53 -7.68 2.83 -6.62
CA THR A 53 -7.39 1.49 -6.06
C THR A 53 -8.66 0.72 -5.71
N GLY A 54 -9.81 1.40 -5.58
CA GLY A 54 -11.08 0.78 -5.20
C GLY A 54 -11.17 0.40 -3.72
N GLY A 55 -10.22 0.85 -2.90
CA GLY A 55 -10.14 0.51 -1.47
C GLY A 55 -8.70 0.24 -1.02
N VAL A 56 -8.07 1.23 -0.39
CA VAL A 56 -6.66 1.13 0.06
C VAL A 56 -6.46 0.04 1.11
N HIS A 57 -7.41 -0.13 2.03
CA HIS A 57 -7.29 -1.10 3.12
C HIS A 57 -7.33 -2.55 2.61
N GLU A 58 -8.27 -2.87 1.72
CA GLU A 58 -8.38 -4.20 1.11
C GLU A 58 -7.17 -4.50 0.23
N ALA A 59 -6.71 -3.54 -0.57
CA ALA A 59 -5.54 -3.73 -1.42
C ALA A 59 -4.23 -3.92 -0.62
N ILE A 60 -4.08 -3.24 0.54
CA ILE A 60 -2.95 -3.47 1.44
C ILE A 60 -3.05 -4.87 2.07
N LEU A 61 -4.24 -5.26 2.55
CA LEU A 61 -4.45 -6.58 3.15
C LEU A 61 -4.15 -7.70 2.14
N ASP A 62 -4.67 -7.56 0.93
CA ASP A 62 -4.43 -8.49 -0.18
C ASP A 62 -2.94 -8.59 -0.50
N ALA A 63 -2.21 -7.46 -0.53
CA ALA A 63 -0.77 -7.46 -0.76
C ALA A 63 0.04 -8.12 0.36
N ILE A 64 -0.38 -7.97 1.63
CA ILE A 64 0.26 -8.65 2.77
C ILE A 64 0.00 -10.16 2.69
N VAL A 65 -1.24 -10.58 2.46
CA VAL A 65 -1.62 -11.99 2.33
C VAL A 65 -0.87 -12.65 1.17
N HIS A 66 -0.79 -11.99 0.01
CA HIS A 66 -0.03 -12.48 -1.14
C HIS A 66 1.48 -12.53 -0.88
N HIS A 67 2.04 -11.58 -0.14
CA HIS A 67 3.45 -11.62 0.24
C HIS A 67 3.76 -12.81 1.17
N ASP A 68 2.89 -13.13 2.12
CA ASP A 68 3.03 -14.28 3.01
C ASP A 68 2.85 -15.61 2.25
N ALA A 69 1.87 -15.67 1.33
CA ALA A 69 1.62 -16.82 0.48
C ALA A 69 2.77 -17.12 -0.52
N GLY A 70 3.61 -16.13 -0.84
CA GLY A 70 4.80 -16.30 -1.67
C GLY A 70 6.06 -16.81 -0.94
N VAL A 71 6.02 -16.96 0.39
CA VAL A 71 7.13 -17.47 1.21
C VAL A 71 7.11 -19.01 1.32
N VAL A 72 6.03 -19.67 0.89
CA VAL A 72 5.94 -21.13 0.77
C VAL A 72 6.23 -21.59 -0.66
N GLY A 73 7.50 -21.50 -1.07
CA GLY A 73 8.01 -22.03 -2.35
C GLY A 73 9.45 -22.50 -2.22
#